data_AF-A0A540WZ21-F1
#
_entry.id   AF-A0A540WZ21-F1
#
_cell.length_a   1.000
_cell.length_b   1.000
_cell.length_c   1.000
_cell.angle_alpha   90.00
_cell.angle_beta   90.00
_cell.angle_gamma   90.00
#
_symmetry.space_group_name_H-M   'P 1'
#
loop_
_entity.id
_entity.type
_entity.pdbx_description
1 polymer ?
#
loop_
_entity_poly.entity_id
_entity_poly.type
_entity_poly.pdbx_seq_one_letter_code
_entity_poly.pdbx_strand_id
1 'polypeptide(L)' 'MHRDRTPAQTPEQLRRKRVREDYDRALRQLKGEPEPQAPATPALALAERCYCGGPWLLRGSKRICGLGLHDD' A
#
# COMPACT_ATOMS: atom_id res chain seq x y z
N MET A 1 8.26 -17.94 19.89
CA MET A 1 7.99 -16.51 19.67
C MET A 1 6.50 -16.28 19.77
N HIS A 2 6.01 -15.82 20.93
CA HIS A 2 4.60 -15.49 21.12
C HIS A 2 4.31 -14.22 20.33
N ARG A 3 3.40 -14.25 19.35
CA ARG A 3 2.90 -13.00 18.75
C ARG A 3 2.09 -12.30 19.83
N ASP A 4 2.54 -11.14 20.27
CA ASP A 4 1.72 -10.21 21.04
C ASP A 4 0.51 -9.84 20.19
N ARG A 5 -0.60 -10.56 20.40
CA ARG A 5 -1.88 -10.21 19.82
C ARG A 5 -2.34 -8.97 20.56
N THR A 6 -2.35 -7.84 19.86
CA THR A 6 -2.96 -6.62 20.36
C THR A 6 -4.39 -6.96 20.81
N PRO A 7 -4.77 -6.62 22.05
CA PRO A 7 -6.10 -6.93 22.54
C PRO A 7 -7.16 -6.33 21.63
N ALA A 8 -8.25 -7.08 21.42
CA ALA A 8 -9.36 -6.61 20.58
C ALA A 8 -9.92 -5.29 21.12
N GLN A 9 -10.02 -4.29 20.25
CA GLN A 9 -10.51 -2.96 20.65
C GLN A 9 -12.01 -3.03 20.96
N THR A 10 -12.42 -2.36 22.04
CA THR A 10 -13.85 -2.23 22.37
C THR A 10 -14.57 -1.36 21.34
N PRO A 11 -15.91 -1.47 21.20
CA PRO A 11 -16.67 -0.62 20.27
C PRO A 11 -16.45 0.88 20.50
N GLU A 12 -16.33 1.29 21.76
CA GLU A 12 -16.08 2.69 22.14
C GLU A 12 -14.66 3.14 21.75
N GLN A 13 -13.65 2.27 21.87
CA GLN A 13 -12.29 2.55 21.39
C GLN A 13 -12.25 2.70 19.86
N LEU A 14 -12.97 1.86 19.13
CA LEU A 14 -13.11 1.96 17.68
C LEU A 14 -13.81 3.26 17.28
N ARG A 15 -14.85 3.67 18.00
CA ARG A 15 -15.54 4.95 17.78
C ARG A 15 -14.58 6.13 17.93
N ARG A 16 -13.81 6.17 19.03
CA ARG A 16 -12.81 7.23 19.27
C ARG A 16 -11.73 7.25 18.20
N LYS A 17 -11.29 6.07 17.74
CA LYS A 17 -10.31 5.96 16.65
C LYS A 17 -10.82 6.58 15.36
N ARG A 18 -12.07 6.28 14.96
CA ARG A 18 -12.69 6.87 13.76
C ARG A 18 -12.79 8.39 13.85
N VAL A 19 -13.27 8.92 14.97
CA VAL A 19 -13.36 10.38 15.19
C VAL A 19 -12.00 11.05 15.04
N ARG A 20 -10.94 10.43 15.57
CA ARG A 20 -9.58 10.93 15.43
C ARG A 20 -9.08 10.89 13.99
N GLU A 21 -9.31 9.79 13.28
CA GLU A 21 -8.94 9.64 11.86
C GLU A 21 -9.65 10.67 10.97
N ASP A 22 -10.93 10.93 11.23
CA ASP A 22 -11.72 11.93 10.50
C ASP A 22 -11.22 13.35 10.77
N TYR A 23 -10.90 13.67 12.03
CA TYR A 23 -10.31 14.96 12.41
C TYR A 23 -8.95 15.17 11.73
N ASP A 24 -8.07 14.18 11.78
CA ASP A 24 -6.74 14.25 11.17
C ASP A 24 -6.85 14.44 9.65
N ARG A 25 -7.82 13.77 9.00
CA ARG A 25 -8.10 13.95 7.57
C ARG A 25 -8.54 15.38 7.25
N ALA A 26 -9.50 15.92 7.99
CA ALA A 26 -9.98 17.28 7.80
C ALA A 26 -8.86 18.31 8.01
N LEU A 27 -8.00 18.08 9.01
CA LEU A 27 -6.85 18.94 9.28
C LEU A 27 -5.86 18.96 8.11
N ARG A 28 -5.57 17.80 7.49
CA ARG A 28 -4.70 17.71 6.31
C ARG A 28 -5.28 18.44 5.10
N GLN A 29 -6.59 18.31 4.87
CA GLN A 29 -7.27 19.03 3.78
C GLN A 29 -7.17 20.55 3.97
N LEU A 30 -7.36 21.05 5.20
CA LEU A 30 -7.22 22.47 5.51
C LEU A 30 -5.79 22.99 5.31
N LYS A 31 -4.78 22.14 5.55
CA LYS A 31 -3.37 22.48 5.33
C LYS A 31 -2.94 22.41 3.85
N GLY A 32 -3.82 21.93 2.97
CA GLY A 32 -3.48 21.66 1.57
C GLY A 32 -2.43 20.56 1.40
N GLU A 33 -2.27 19.69 2.40
CA GLU A 33 -1.37 18.54 2.28
C GLU A 33 -1.92 17.57 1.23
N PRO A 34 -1.09 17.06 0.30
CA PRO A 34 -1.54 16.11 -0.70
C PRO A 34 -2.12 14.86 -0.02
N GLU A 35 -3.26 14.39 -0.52
CA GLU A 35 -3.94 13.17 -0.05
C GLU A 35 -2.90 12.03 0.08
N PRO A 36 -2.82 11.35 1.25
CA PRO A 36 -1.86 10.27 1.42
C PRO A 36 -2.15 9.19 0.37
N GLN A 37 -1.16 8.94 -0.51
CA GLN A 37 -1.27 7.92 -1.54
C GLN A 37 -1.61 6.58 -0.88
N ALA A 38 -2.62 5.89 -1.40
CA ALA A 38 -3.01 4.57 -0.92
C ALA A 38 -1.77 3.65 -0.87
N PRO A 39 -1.66 2.77 0.15
CA PRO A 39 -0.49 1.93 0.31
C PRO A 39 -0.24 1.14 -0.99
N ALA A 40 0.93 1.34 -1.58
CA ALA A 40 1.32 0.65 -2.80
C ALA A 40 1.24 -0.86 -2.56
N THR A 41 0.44 -1.56 -3.36
CA THR A 41 0.34 -3.00 -3.31
C THR A 41 1.73 -3.58 -3.57
N PRO A 42 2.29 -4.42 -2.68
CA PRO A 42 3.61 -4.99 -2.91
C PRO A 42 3.59 -5.83 -4.18
N ALA A 43 4.39 -5.44 -5.17
CA ALA A 43 4.57 -6.21 -6.38
C ALA A 43 5.28 -7.52 -6.02
N LEU A 44 4.55 -8.64 -6.07
CA LEU A 44 5.14 -9.96 -5.97
C LEU A 44 6.07 -10.15 -7.18
N ALA A 45 7.38 -10.19 -6.93
CA ALA A 45 8.35 -10.53 -7.96
C ALA A 45 8.07 -11.98 -8.39
N LEU A 46 7.61 -12.15 -9.63
CA LEU A 46 7.49 -13.47 -10.22
C LEU A 46 8.91 -14.04 -10.38
N ALA A 47 9.13 -15.30 -10.04
CA ALA A 47 10.43 -15.96 -10.19
C ALA A 47 10.93 -15.99 -11.66
N GLU A 48 10.04 -15.71 -12.60
CA GLU A 48 10.31 -15.58 -14.02
C GLU A 48 11.02 -14.24 -14.31
N ARG A 49 12.02 -14.27 -15.18
CA ARG A 49 12.73 -13.08 -15.68
C ARG A 49 12.17 -12.66 -17.03
N CYS A 50 12.18 -11.36 -17.30
CA CYS A 50 11.98 -10.81 -18.64
C CYS A 50 13.12 -11.27 -19.56
N TYR A 51 12.92 -11.20 -20.87
CA TYR A 51 13.95 -11.58 -21.85
C TYR A 51 15.24 -10.76 -21.69
N CYS A 52 15.13 -9.51 -21.22
CA CYS A 52 16.25 -8.64 -20.89
C CYS A 52 16.99 -9.03 -19.59
N GLY A 53 16.52 -10.06 -18.86
CA GLY A 53 17.04 -10.48 -17.55
C GLY A 53 16.44 -9.74 -16.35
N GLY A 54 15.61 -8.73 -16.56
CA GLY A 54 14.92 -7.98 -15.50
C GLY A 54 13.83 -8.79 -14.78
N PRO A 55 13.45 -8.42 -13.54
CA PRO A 55 12.35 -9.10 -12.84
C PRO A 55 10.99 -8.76 -13.48
N TRP A 56 10.10 -9.75 -13.60
CA TRP A 56 8.70 -9.47 -13.91
C TRP A 56 7.97 -8.94 -12.68
N LEU A 57 7.28 -7.81 -12.86
CA LEU A 57 6.38 -7.25 -11.86
C LEU A 57 4.93 -7.47 -12.29
N LEU A 58 4.05 -7.76 -11.32
CA LEU A 58 2.62 -7.84 -11.51
C LEU A 58 1.98 -6.47 -11.26
N ARG A 59 1.28 -5.94 -12.26
CA ARG A 59 0.43 -4.75 -12.15
C ARG A 59 -1.00 -5.13 -12.48
N GLY A 60 -1.79 -5.46 -11.47
CA GLY A 60 -3.12 -6.07 -11.66
C GLY A 60 -2.99 -7.47 -12.28
N SER A 61 -3.60 -7.68 -13.45
CA SER A 61 -3.48 -8.93 -14.23
C SER A 61 -2.39 -8.89 -15.31
N LYS A 62 -1.71 -7.75 -15.49
CA LYS A 62 -0.67 -7.59 -16.51
C LYS A 62 0.72 -7.79 -15.91
N ARG A 63 1.60 -8.44 -16.67
CA ARG A 63 3.04 -8.56 -16.37
C ARG A 63 3.79 -7.43 -17.07
N ILE A 64 4.64 -6.73 -16.34
CA ILE A 64 5.50 -5.66 -16.87
C ILE A 64 6.95 -5.91 -16.47
N CYS A 65 7.90 -5.55 -17.33
CA CYS A 65 9.31 -5.65 -16.98
C CYS A 65 9.65 -4.57 -15.94
N GLY A 66 10.32 -4.96 -14.84
CA GLY A 66 10.76 -4.04 -13.80
C GLY A 66 11.86 -3.08 -14.24
N LEU A 67 12.48 -3.29 -15.40
CA LEU A 67 13.50 -2.41 -15.98
C LEU A 67 12.93 -1.40 -16.99
N GLY A 68 11.62 -1.44 -17.28
CA GLY A 68 10.96 -0.50 -18.19
C GLY A 68 10.51 -1.12 -19.51
N LEU A 69 10.18 -0.26 -20.49
CA LEU A 69 9.88 -0.66 -21.86
C LEU A 69 11.19 -1.01 -22.57
N HIS A 70 11.18 -2.15 -23.26
CA HIS A 70 12.24 -2.54 -24.16
C HIS A 70 11.67 -2.43 -25.57
N ASP A 71 12.26 -1.57 -26.38
CA ASP A 71 12.07 -1.60 -27.82
C ASP A 71 12.98 -2.71 -28.37
N ASP A 72 12.42 -3.63 -29.15
CA ASP A 72 13.17 -4.70 -29.82
C ASP A 72 14.17 -4.15 -30.85
#